data_AF-A0A7S9NDU3-F1
#
_entry.id   AF-A0A7S9NDU3-F1
#
_cell.length_a   1.000
_cell.length_b   1.000
_cell.length_c   1.000
_cell.angle_alpha   90.00
_cell.angle_beta   90.00
_cell.angle_gamma   90.00
#
_symmetry.space_group_name_H-M   'P 1'
#
loop_
_entity.id
_entity.type
_entity.pdbx_description
1 polymer ?
#
loop_
_entity_poly.entity_id
_entity_poly.type
_entity_poly.pdbx_seq_one_letter_code
_entity_poly.pdbx_strand_id
1 'polypeptide(L)'
;MTTINMNDKGEVTSITEIGNGGQNFPLTKESYNQYSFKVPGFDLRNGQDTTIRASITNMTPGRHTSINESEVSASLEYVKKPEVIFGEANGTRSMSREQAMSDGNLNSTTVTIKLPKNAVSGDKLTVTIKEPNEATAREIKYTIGKDNNGKFFVKDSDGNKVDTEIDGRSFKISGIKTATGLETKVTAEIKDKDGIQHAERYKHSYYLKYKRYGGIFQRGR
;
A
#
# COMPACT_ATOMS: atom_id res chain seq x y z
N MET A 1 18.64 -10.65 -26.06
CA MET A 1 20.12 -10.71 -26.14
C MET A 1 20.59 -9.45 -26.84
N THR A 2 21.52 -8.68 -26.32
CA THR A 2 21.88 -7.37 -26.92
C THR A 2 23.21 -7.45 -27.66
N THR A 3 23.30 -6.83 -28.84
CA THR A 3 24.52 -6.78 -29.66
C THR A 3 25.10 -5.37 -29.69
N ILE A 4 26.42 -5.27 -29.55
CA ILE A 4 27.18 -4.03 -29.65
C ILE A 4 27.77 -3.97 -31.06
N ASN A 5 27.40 -2.94 -31.83
CA ASN A 5 27.95 -2.70 -33.16
C ASN A 5 29.08 -1.68 -33.07
N MET A 6 30.16 -1.92 -33.82
CA MET A 6 31.35 -1.06 -33.86
C MET A 6 31.70 -0.71 -35.31
N ASN A 7 32.35 0.44 -35.51
CA ASN A 7 32.94 0.80 -36.81
C ASN A 7 34.33 0.15 -37.00
N ASP A 8 34.92 0.33 -38.17
CA ASP A 8 36.25 -0.21 -38.51
C ASP A 8 37.40 0.34 -37.64
N LYS A 9 37.14 1.38 -36.84
CA LYS A 9 38.07 1.97 -35.86
C LYS A 9 37.87 1.42 -34.44
N GLY A 10 36.92 0.52 -34.24
CA GLY A 10 36.58 -0.06 -32.94
C GLY A 10 35.73 0.83 -32.05
N GLU A 11 35.16 1.92 -32.56
CA GLU A 11 34.23 2.75 -31.79
C GLU A 11 32.82 2.15 -31.82
N VAL A 12 32.14 2.11 -30.67
CA VAL A 12 30.75 1.66 -30.57
C VAL A 12 29.84 2.65 -31.31
N THR A 13 29.05 2.15 -32.26
CA THR A 13 28.14 2.95 -33.10
C THR A 13 26.68 2.75 -32.72
N SER A 14 26.30 1.56 -32.26
CA SER A 14 24.93 1.29 -31.79
C SER A 14 24.88 0.05 -30.89
N ILE A 15 23.80 -0.03 -30.12
CA ILE A 15 23.46 -1.19 -29.29
C ILE A 15 22.05 -1.63 -29.65
N THR A 16 21.89 -2.87 -30.10
CA THR A 16 20.62 -3.39 -30.62
C THR A 16 20.18 -4.62 -29.84
N GLU A 17 18.93 -4.65 -29.41
CA GLU A 17 18.34 -5.85 -28.81
C GLU A 17 17.93 -6.88 -29.87
N ILE A 18 18.47 -8.09 -29.76
CA ILE A 18 18.02 -9.30 -30.44
C ILE A 18 16.93 -9.96 -29.56
N GLY A 19 15.68 -9.73 -29.93
CA GLY A 19 14.45 -10.20 -29.25
C GLY A 19 13.46 -9.05 -28.99
N ASN A 20 12.15 -9.31 -29.07
CA ASN A 20 11.07 -8.30 -28.96
C ASN A 20 11.13 -7.12 -29.95
N GLY A 21 11.47 -7.39 -31.20
CA GLY A 21 11.22 -6.44 -32.30
C GLY A 21 12.37 -5.48 -32.66
N GLY A 22 13.61 -5.76 -32.22
CA GLY A 22 14.79 -5.05 -32.74
C GLY A 22 14.91 -3.62 -32.25
N GLN A 23 14.75 -3.39 -30.95
CA GLN A 23 14.88 -2.07 -30.34
C GLN A 23 16.35 -1.61 -30.37
N ASN A 24 16.58 -0.39 -30.86
CA ASN A 24 17.87 0.28 -30.73
C ASN A 24 17.88 1.09 -29.42
N PHE A 25 18.86 0.82 -28.56
CA PHE A 25 19.04 1.62 -27.35
C PHE A 25 19.84 2.88 -27.68
N PRO A 26 19.42 4.07 -27.20
CA PRO A 26 20.17 5.30 -27.41
C PRO A 26 21.52 5.20 -26.69
N LEU A 27 22.59 5.30 -27.49
CA LEU A 27 23.98 5.26 -27.04
C LEU A 27 24.47 6.68 -26.72
N THR A 28 25.17 6.83 -25.61
CA THR A 28 25.85 8.07 -25.22
C THR A 28 27.34 7.79 -25.05
N LYS A 29 28.20 8.57 -25.71
CA LYS A 29 29.66 8.53 -25.53
C LYS A 29 30.01 9.48 -24.39
N GLU A 30 30.34 8.94 -23.23
CA GLU A 30 30.63 9.71 -22.01
C GLU A 30 32.05 10.27 -22.05
N SER A 31 33.01 9.44 -22.46
CA SER A 31 34.42 9.80 -22.55
C SER A 31 35.17 8.86 -23.52
N TYR A 32 36.50 8.95 -23.56
CA TYR A 32 37.31 8.05 -24.38
C TYR A 32 37.10 6.60 -23.96
N ASN A 33 36.61 5.77 -24.89
CA ASN A 33 36.27 4.36 -24.69
C ASN A 33 35.25 4.08 -23.57
N GLN A 34 34.43 5.07 -23.21
CA GLN A 34 33.35 4.92 -22.22
C GLN A 34 32.02 5.27 -22.84
N TYR A 35 31.09 4.32 -22.76
CA TYR A 35 29.76 4.44 -23.35
C TYR A 35 28.70 4.08 -22.32
N SER A 36 27.55 4.75 -22.39
CA SER A 36 26.36 4.45 -21.60
C SER A 36 25.16 4.28 -22.52
N PHE A 37 24.18 3.49 -22.09
CA PHE A 37 22.89 3.37 -22.76
C PHE A 37 21.80 3.11 -21.72
N LYS A 38 20.58 3.54 -22.03
CA LYS A 38 19.42 3.33 -21.17
C LYS A 38 18.61 2.15 -21.68
N VAL A 39 18.29 1.21 -20.79
CA VAL A 39 17.36 0.12 -21.08
C VAL A 39 16.03 0.45 -20.40
N PRO A 40 14.96 0.77 -21.15
CA PRO A 40 13.63 0.99 -20.59
C PRO A 40 12.86 -0.33 -20.42
N GLY A 41 11.76 -0.29 -19.66
CA GLY A 41 10.75 -1.36 -19.68
C GLY A 41 10.88 -2.46 -18.63
N PHE A 42 11.52 -2.18 -17.49
CA PHE A 42 11.55 -3.12 -16.36
C PHE A 42 10.43 -2.83 -15.38
N ASP A 43 9.59 -3.83 -15.13
CA ASP A 43 8.61 -3.76 -14.05
C ASP A 43 9.29 -4.08 -12.72
N LEU A 44 9.22 -3.16 -11.76
CA LEU A 44 9.60 -3.45 -10.39
C LEU A 44 8.44 -4.15 -9.69
N ARG A 45 8.75 -5.22 -8.96
CA ARG A 45 7.76 -5.96 -8.16
C ARG A 45 8.08 -5.81 -6.68
N ASN A 46 7.04 -5.79 -5.88
CA ASN A 46 7.16 -5.73 -4.43
C ASN A 46 7.59 -7.09 -3.87
N GLY A 47 8.48 -7.08 -2.87
CA GLY A 47 9.01 -8.30 -2.24
C GLY A 47 9.84 -9.20 -3.17
N GLN A 48 10.17 -8.71 -4.37
CA GLN A 48 10.99 -9.40 -5.35
C GLN A 48 12.07 -8.43 -5.84
N ASP A 49 13.32 -8.84 -5.70
CA ASP A 49 14.42 -8.06 -6.25
C ASP A 49 14.40 -8.18 -7.77
N THR A 50 14.24 -7.04 -8.43
CA THR A 50 14.45 -6.97 -9.87
C THR A 50 15.94 -6.77 -10.08
N THR A 51 16.62 -7.85 -10.45
CA THR A 51 18.06 -7.88 -10.63
C THR A 51 18.39 -7.75 -12.11
N ILE A 52 19.16 -6.73 -12.46
CA ILE A 52 19.66 -6.53 -13.82
C ILE A 52 21.14 -6.90 -13.81
N ARG A 53 21.50 -7.92 -14.61
CA ARG A 53 22.87 -8.38 -14.80
C ARG A 53 23.35 -7.98 -16.18
N ALA A 54 24.51 -7.35 -16.24
CA ALA A 54 25.17 -7.01 -17.49
C ALA A 54 26.48 -7.78 -17.62
N SER A 55 26.65 -8.48 -18.74
CA SER A 55 27.89 -9.15 -19.10
C SER A 55 28.21 -8.90 -20.57
N ILE A 56 29.50 -8.90 -20.89
CA ILE A 56 30.02 -8.72 -22.24
C ILE A 56 30.76 -9.99 -22.62
N THR A 57 30.48 -10.52 -23.81
CA THR A 57 31.18 -11.68 -24.38
C THR A 57 31.87 -11.27 -25.66
N ASN A 58 33.09 -11.78 -25.91
CA ASN A 58 33.70 -11.64 -27.24
C ASN A 58 32.96 -12.52 -28.24
N MET A 59 33.00 -12.14 -29.51
CA MET A 59 32.69 -13.05 -30.62
C MET A 59 33.77 -14.13 -30.82
N THR A 60 35.02 -13.90 -30.37
CA THR A 60 36.10 -14.90 -30.39
C THR A 60 36.27 -15.57 -29.01
N PRO A 61 35.89 -16.85 -28.85
CA PRO A 61 36.07 -17.58 -27.59
C PRO A 61 37.54 -17.60 -27.14
N GLY A 62 37.80 -17.46 -25.84
CA GLY A 62 39.15 -17.60 -25.26
C GLY A 62 40.04 -16.36 -25.29
N ARG A 63 39.57 -15.21 -25.79
CA ARG A 63 40.34 -13.96 -25.88
C ARG A 63 40.15 -13.00 -24.70
N HIS A 64 39.55 -13.45 -23.59
CA HIS A 64 39.18 -12.60 -22.44
C HIS A 64 40.00 -12.91 -21.18
N THR A 65 40.57 -11.87 -20.58
CA THR A 65 40.77 -11.78 -19.13
C THR A 65 39.41 -11.60 -18.46
N SER A 66 39.21 -12.10 -17.23
CA SER A 66 37.94 -11.99 -16.48
C SER A 66 37.26 -10.63 -16.67
N ILE A 67 36.10 -10.63 -17.31
CA ILE A 67 35.19 -9.49 -17.29
C ILE A 67 34.33 -9.63 -16.05
N ASN A 68 34.39 -8.66 -15.15
CA ASN A 68 33.50 -8.62 -14.01
C ASN A 68 32.07 -8.36 -14.50
N GLU A 69 31.15 -9.24 -14.10
CA GLU A 69 29.72 -9.00 -14.30
C GLU A 69 29.27 -7.93 -13.29
N SER A 70 28.54 -6.94 -13.79
CA SER A 70 27.94 -5.91 -12.93
C SER A 70 26.49 -6.28 -12.66
N GLU A 71 26.09 -6.12 -11.40
CA GLU A 71 24.74 -6.40 -10.92
C GLU A 71 24.19 -5.20 -10.17
N VAL A 72 22.94 -4.85 -10.45
CA VAL A 72 22.17 -3.88 -9.68
C VAL A 72 20.79 -4.45 -9.38
N SER A 73 20.34 -4.27 -8.14
CA SER A 73 19.04 -4.74 -7.65
C SER A 73 18.21 -3.57 -7.12
N ALA A 74 16.92 -3.58 -7.41
CA ALA A 74 15.96 -2.64 -6.85
C ALA A 74 14.64 -3.35 -6.48
N SER A 75 13.96 -2.83 -5.44
CA SER A 75 12.69 -3.35 -4.92
C SER A 75 11.78 -2.20 -4.48
N LEU A 76 10.46 -2.36 -4.56
CA LEU A 76 9.49 -1.37 -4.05
C LEU A 76 9.13 -1.62 -2.58
N GLU A 77 8.87 -0.56 -1.81
CA GLU A 77 8.37 -0.66 -0.41
C GLU A 77 6.89 -1.08 -0.39
N TYR A 78 6.52 -2.00 0.51
CA TYR A 78 5.12 -2.38 0.78
C TYR A 78 4.28 -1.20 1.26
N VAL A 79 3.08 -1.02 0.71
CA VAL A 79 2.06 -0.15 1.32
C VAL A 79 1.81 -0.58 2.77
N LYS A 80 1.91 0.36 3.72
CA LYS A 80 1.73 0.09 5.15
C LYS A 80 0.24 -0.08 5.48
N LYS A 81 -0.04 -0.71 6.61
CA LYS A 81 -1.41 -0.92 7.08
C LYS A 81 -2.10 0.39 7.49
N PRO A 82 -3.41 0.54 7.23
CA PRO A 82 -4.21 1.58 7.87
C PRO A 82 -4.41 1.28 9.37
N GLU A 83 -4.64 2.33 10.16
CA GLU A 83 -5.05 2.21 11.56
C GLU A 83 -6.56 2.42 11.67
N VAL A 84 -7.21 1.63 12.53
CA VAL A 84 -8.65 1.74 12.81
C VAL A 84 -8.80 2.00 14.30
N ILE A 85 -9.47 3.07 14.66
CA ILE A 85 -9.62 3.54 16.04
C ILE A 85 -11.10 3.71 16.32
N PHE A 86 -11.64 2.95 17.27
CA PHE A 86 -12.98 3.21 17.80
C PHE A 86 -12.95 4.47 18.66
N GLY A 87 -13.78 5.46 18.30
CA GLY A 87 -13.75 6.80 18.86
C GLY A 87 -13.97 6.80 20.36
N GLU A 88 -14.98 6.09 20.85
CA GLU A 88 -15.29 6.09 22.29
C GLU A 88 -14.35 5.14 23.08
N ALA A 89 -13.53 4.33 22.39
CA ALA A 89 -12.71 3.28 23.01
C ALA A 89 -11.37 3.76 23.53
N ASN A 90 -10.99 5.02 23.30
CA ASN A 90 -9.71 5.59 23.73
C ASN A 90 -8.51 4.70 23.33
N GLY A 91 -8.54 4.08 22.15
CA GLY A 91 -7.48 3.20 21.66
C GLY A 91 -7.47 1.78 22.25
N THR A 92 -8.47 1.42 23.06
CA THR A 92 -8.64 0.06 23.59
C THR A 92 -9.52 -0.81 22.67
N ARG A 93 -9.56 -2.12 22.92
CA ARG A 93 -10.38 -3.11 22.19
C ARG A 93 -11.68 -3.49 22.93
N SER A 94 -12.08 -2.68 23.91
CA SER A 94 -13.28 -2.91 24.71
C SER A 94 -13.71 -1.61 25.34
N MET A 95 -15.01 -1.36 25.45
CA MET A 95 -15.52 -0.15 26.08
C MET A 95 -16.40 -0.46 27.29
N SER A 96 -16.33 0.42 28.29
CA SER A 96 -17.32 0.47 29.36
C SER A 96 -18.63 1.07 28.87
N ARG A 97 -19.68 0.94 29.68
CA ARG A 97 -20.98 1.58 29.39
C ARG A 97 -20.87 3.09 29.32
N GLU A 98 -20.07 3.68 30.21
CA GLU A 98 -19.83 5.12 30.29
C GLU A 98 -19.14 5.62 29.03
N GLN A 99 -18.16 4.87 28.52
CA GLN A 99 -17.50 5.17 27.24
C GLN A 99 -18.48 5.10 26.07
N ALA A 100 -19.25 4.02 25.96
CA ALA A 100 -20.23 3.84 24.88
C ALA A 100 -21.40 4.87 24.92
N MET A 101 -21.62 5.54 26.05
CA MET A 101 -22.59 6.65 26.17
C MET A 101 -21.98 8.03 25.93
N SER A 102 -20.67 8.13 25.67
CA SER A 102 -19.98 9.42 25.60
C SER A 102 -20.46 10.29 24.44
N ASP A 103 -21.00 9.70 23.37
CA ASP A 103 -21.59 10.38 22.22
C ASP A 103 -23.13 10.49 22.32
N GLY A 104 -23.71 10.03 23.44
CA GLY A 104 -25.15 9.99 23.68
C GLY A 104 -25.86 8.76 23.11
N ASN A 105 -25.17 7.82 22.46
CA ASN A 105 -25.79 6.64 21.86
C ASN A 105 -25.06 5.32 22.17
N LEU A 106 -25.60 4.59 23.15
CA LEU A 106 -25.10 3.28 23.60
C LEU A 106 -24.92 2.23 22.50
N ASN A 107 -25.73 2.30 21.44
CA ASN A 107 -25.84 1.27 20.41
C ASN A 107 -25.22 1.70 19.08
N SER A 108 -24.45 2.79 19.06
CA SER A 108 -23.63 3.17 17.93
C SER A 108 -22.19 3.46 18.35
N THR A 109 -21.30 3.49 17.38
CA THR A 109 -19.94 3.98 17.54
C THR A 109 -19.49 4.71 16.27
N THR A 110 -18.53 5.60 16.43
CA THR A 110 -17.79 6.19 15.32
C THR A 110 -16.38 5.61 15.25
N VAL A 111 -15.93 5.26 14.05
CA VAL A 111 -14.58 4.76 13.81
C VAL A 111 -13.77 5.78 13.02
N THR A 112 -12.57 6.06 13.48
CA THR A 112 -11.57 6.83 12.74
C THR A 112 -10.66 5.88 11.98
N ILE A 113 -10.59 6.04 10.67
CA ILE A 113 -9.66 5.34 9.79
C ILE A 113 -8.49 6.26 9.48
N LYS A 114 -7.27 5.83 9.75
CA LYS A 114 -6.05 6.60 9.49
C LYS A 114 -5.21 5.94 8.42
N LEU A 115 -4.91 6.71 7.38
CA LEU A 115 -4.18 6.26 6.21
C LEU A 115 -2.68 6.07 6.50
N PRO A 116 -2.02 5.09 5.87
CA PRO A 116 -0.58 4.87 5.98
C PRO A 116 0.23 6.01 5.32
N LYS A 117 1.45 6.29 5.81
CA LYS A 117 2.24 7.44 5.30
C LYS A 117 2.71 7.27 3.85
N ASN A 118 2.92 6.03 3.44
CA ASN A 118 3.38 5.68 2.11
C ASN A 118 2.24 5.36 1.14
N ALA A 119 0.98 5.66 1.48
CA ALA A 119 -0.09 5.63 0.50
C ALA A 119 0.15 6.68 -0.60
N VAL A 120 -0.25 6.34 -1.81
CA VAL A 120 -0.12 7.17 -3.02
C VAL A 120 -1.48 7.40 -3.67
N SER A 121 -1.54 8.36 -4.59
CA SER A 121 -2.77 8.67 -5.31
C SER A 121 -3.16 7.48 -6.20
N GLY A 122 -4.41 7.03 -6.10
CA GLY A 122 -4.92 5.85 -6.81
C GLY A 122 -5.01 4.58 -5.95
N ASP A 123 -4.41 4.57 -4.76
CA ASP A 123 -4.57 3.46 -3.81
C ASP A 123 -6.05 3.27 -3.45
N LYS A 124 -6.47 2.01 -3.35
CA LYS A 124 -7.84 1.59 -3.05
C LYS A 124 -7.92 1.09 -1.61
N LEU A 125 -8.76 1.73 -0.82
CA LEU A 125 -9.04 1.33 0.57
C LEU A 125 -10.40 0.64 0.63
N THR A 126 -10.45 -0.54 1.24
CA THR A 126 -11.67 -1.29 1.53
C THR A 126 -11.83 -1.40 3.04
N VAL A 127 -12.96 -0.92 3.57
CA VAL A 127 -13.32 -1.04 4.98
C VAL A 127 -14.47 -2.03 5.10
N THR A 128 -14.24 -3.15 5.79
CA THR A 128 -15.22 -4.19 6.06
C THR A 128 -15.74 -4.04 7.49
N ILE A 129 -17.04 -3.86 7.64
CA ILE A 129 -17.72 -3.65 8.92
C ILE A 129 -18.69 -4.81 9.14
N LYS A 130 -18.45 -5.56 10.21
CA LYS A 130 -19.32 -6.64 10.68
C LYS A 130 -20.01 -6.16 11.96
N GLU A 131 -21.25 -5.75 11.80
CA GLU A 131 -22.13 -5.30 12.88
C GLU A 131 -22.70 -6.51 13.66
N PRO A 132 -23.07 -6.31 14.93
CA PRO A 132 -23.68 -7.36 15.74
C PRO A 132 -25.04 -7.74 15.18
N ASN A 133 -25.38 -9.02 15.24
CA ASN A 133 -26.64 -9.61 14.75
C ASN A 133 -26.88 -9.51 13.23
N GLU A 134 -25.98 -8.92 12.46
CA GLU A 134 -26.04 -8.95 10.99
C GLU A 134 -25.43 -10.27 10.48
N ALA A 135 -26.03 -10.90 9.45
CA ALA A 135 -25.50 -12.14 8.88
C ALA A 135 -24.30 -11.89 7.94
N THR A 136 -24.31 -10.77 7.24
CA THR A 136 -23.25 -10.35 6.31
C THR A 136 -22.41 -9.21 6.90
N ALA A 137 -21.26 -8.93 6.30
CA ALA A 137 -20.49 -7.71 6.58
C ALA A 137 -20.76 -6.71 5.46
N ARG A 138 -20.81 -5.42 5.78
CA ARG A 138 -20.85 -4.36 4.76
C ARG A 138 -19.44 -3.94 4.39
N GLU A 139 -19.20 -3.72 3.10
CA GLU A 139 -17.94 -3.22 2.59
C GLU A 139 -18.13 -1.80 2.09
N ILE A 140 -17.21 -0.92 2.47
CA ILE A 140 -17.15 0.46 2.00
C ILE A 140 -15.83 0.66 1.28
N LYS A 141 -15.90 1.14 0.04
CA LYS A 141 -14.75 1.31 -0.83
C LYS A 141 -14.42 2.78 -0.97
N TYR A 142 -13.13 3.08 -0.92
CA TYR A 142 -12.60 4.41 -1.06
C TYR A 142 -11.40 4.44 -1.99
N THR A 143 -11.19 5.58 -2.63
CA THR A 143 -9.99 5.88 -3.41
C THR A 143 -9.22 6.99 -2.72
N ILE A 144 -7.92 6.77 -2.52
CA ILE A 144 -7.02 7.73 -1.90
C ILE A 144 -6.45 8.64 -2.99
N GLY A 145 -6.38 9.93 -2.71
CA GLY A 145 -5.71 10.91 -3.55
C GLY A 145 -4.78 11.81 -2.74
N LYS A 146 -3.87 12.48 -3.45
CA LYS A 146 -3.02 13.55 -2.92
C LYS A 146 -3.19 14.78 -3.79
N ASP A 147 -3.30 15.95 -3.17
CA ASP A 147 -3.27 17.22 -3.89
C ASP A 147 -1.84 17.65 -4.24
N ASN A 148 -1.71 18.77 -4.95
CA ASN A 148 -0.42 19.34 -5.37
C ASN A 148 0.48 19.75 -4.19
N ASN A 149 -0.08 19.85 -2.98
CA ASN A 149 0.63 20.17 -1.75
C ASN A 149 0.97 18.91 -0.94
N GLY A 150 0.66 17.72 -1.46
CA GLY A 150 0.92 16.44 -0.82
C GLY A 150 -0.06 16.08 0.30
N LYS A 151 -1.14 16.84 0.49
CA LYS A 151 -2.19 16.55 1.47
C LYS A 151 -3.10 15.46 0.91
N PHE A 152 -3.46 14.50 1.77
CA PHE A 152 -4.34 13.41 1.36
C PHE A 152 -5.79 13.88 1.28
N PHE A 153 -6.53 13.28 0.37
CA PHE A 153 -7.99 13.29 0.35
C PHE A 153 -8.52 11.90 0.06
N VAL A 154 -9.77 11.65 0.44
CA VAL A 154 -10.44 10.36 0.24
C VAL A 154 -11.68 10.60 -0.60
N LYS A 155 -11.94 9.72 -1.56
CA LYS A 155 -13.19 9.68 -2.32
C LYS A 155 -13.94 8.39 -2.04
N ASP A 156 -15.26 8.46 -1.94
CA ASP A 156 -16.12 7.28 -1.88
C ASP A 156 -16.23 6.57 -3.25
N SER A 157 -17.04 5.51 -3.32
CA SER A 157 -17.30 4.76 -4.55
C SER A 157 -17.97 5.57 -5.65
N ASP A 158 -18.69 6.62 -5.28
CA ASP A 158 -19.43 7.50 -6.20
C ASP A 158 -18.56 8.69 -6.66
N GLY A 159 -17.34 8.79 -6.12
CA GLY A 159 -16.37 9.83 -6.46
C GLY A 159 -16.50 11.11 -5.62
N ASN A 160 -17.40 11.13 -4.63
CA ASN A 160 -17.57 12.27 -3.73
C ASN A 160 -16.41 12.34 -2.75
N LYS A 161 -15.99 13.55 -2.40
CA LYS A 161 -14.96 13.75 -1.38
C LYS A 161 -15.51 13.43 0.00
N VAL A 162 -14.73 12.69 0.77
CA VAL A 162 -14.95 12.42 2.19
C VAL A 162 -14.13 13.42 3.00
N ASP A 163 -14.77 14.04 3.99
CA ASP A 163 -14.10 14.97 4.89
C ASP A 163 -12.99 14.26 5.68
N THR A 164 -11.83 14.90 5.72
CA THR A 164 -10.67 14.43 6.48
C THR A 164 -10.51 15.24 7.75
N GLU A 165 -9.97 14.62 8.79
CA GLU A 165 -9.64 15.25 10.06
C GLU A 165 -8.51 16.29 9.91
N ILE A 166 -8.22 17.04 10.97
CA ILE A 166 -7.19 18.10 10.99
C ILE A 166 -5.81 17.56 10.61
N ASP A 167 -5.52 16.29 10.90
CA ASP A 167 -4.28 15.62 10.53
C ASP A 167 -4.13 15.39 9.01
N GLY A 168 -5.20 15.63 8.24
CA GLY A 168 -5.27 15.48 6.80
C GLY A 168 -5.04 14.06 6.30
N ARG A 169 -5.18 13.05 7.18
CA ARG A 169 -4.83 11.64 6.92
C ARG A 169 -5.78 10.66 7.56
N SER A 170 -6.70 11.15 8.38
CA SER A 170 -7.74 10.37 9.01
C SER A 170 -9.11 10.84 8.55
N PHE A 171 -10.09 9.95 8.58
CA PHE A 171 -11.50 10.27 8.33
C PHE A 171 -12.39 9.38 9.19
N LYS A 172 -13.64 9.80 9.42
CA LYS A 172 -14.58 9.11 10.30
C LYS A 172 -15.66 8.36 9.53
N ILE A 173 -16.05 7.22 10.07
CA ILE A 173 -17.23 6.45 9.67
C ILE A 173 -18.12 6.35 10.90
N SER A 174 -19.23 7.07 10.89
CA SER A 174 -20.21 7.10 11.98
C SER A 174 -21.34 6.08 11.77
N GLY A 175 -22.18 5.91 12.79
CA GLY A 175 -23.39 5.08 12.69
C GLY A 175 -23.10 3.59 12.56
N ILE A 176 -21.98 3.12 13.12
CA ILE A 176 -21.67 1.69 13.19
C ILE A 176 -22.43 1.11 14.38
N LYS A 177 -23.29 0.11 14.16
CA LYS A 177 -24.08 -0.51 15.22
C LYS A 177 -23.18 -1.24 16.22
N THR A 178 -23.52 -1.09 17.50
CA THR A 178 -22.92 -1.83 18.62
C THR A 178 -24.03 -2.46 19.46
N ALA A 179 -23.70 -3.52 20.21
CA ALA A 179 -24.65 -4.18 21.09
C ALA A 179 -23.95 -4.74 22.32
N THR A 180 -24.64 -4.67 23.46
CA THR A 180 -24.15 -5.20 24.73
C THR A 180 -23.87 -6.71 24.62
N GLY A 181 -22.66 -7.13 24.99
CA GLY A 181 -22.23 -8.53 24.99
C GLY A 181 -21.84 -9.09 23.62
N LEU A 182 -22.00 -8.31 22.54
CA LEU A 182 -21.70 -8.73 21.17
C LEU A 182 -20.51 -7.97 20.60
N GLU A 183 -19.84 -8.56 19.63
CA GLU A 183 -18.68 -7.97 18.98
C GLU A 183 -19.07 -7.22 17.71
N THR A 184 -18.69 -5.96 17.63
CA THR A 184 -18.57 -5.22 16.36
C THR A 184 -17.14 -5.38 15.86
N LYS A 185 -16.97 -5.79 14.60
CA LYS A 185 -15.66 -6.01 13.99
C LYS A 185 -15.45 -5.10 12.78
N VAL A 186 -14.39 -4.29 12.80
CA VAL A 186 -14.00 -3.43 11.67
C VAL A 186 -12.61 -3.83 11.18
N THR A 187 -12.47 -3.97 9.86
CA THR A 187 -11.21 -4.28 9.17
C THR A 187 -11.01 -3.27 8.06
N ALA A 188 -9.79 -2.76 7.90
CA ALA A 188 -9.43 -1.86 6.81
C ALA A 188 -8.25 -2.44 6.04
N GLU A 189 -8.34 -2.43 4.71
CA GLU A 189 -7.37 -3.03 3.79
C GLU A 189 -7.07 -2.05 2.68
N ILE A 190 -5.78 -1.80 2.42
CA ILE A 190 -5.33 -0.95 1.33
C ILE A 190 -4.65 -1.78 0.24
N LYS A 191 -4.98 -1.48 -1.01
CA LYS A 191 -4.36 -2.04 -2.22
C LYS A 191 -3.79 -0.91 -3.05
N ASP A 192 -2.62 -1.14 -3.64
CA ASP A 192 -2.04 -0.20 -4.61
C ASP A 192 -2.93 -0.07 -5.86
N LYS A 193 -2.76 1.02 -6.62
CA LYS A 193 -3.57 1.37 -7.80
C LYS A 193 -3.70 0.22 -8.81
N ASP A 194 -2.62 -0.54 -8.99
CA ASP A 194 -2.54 -1.64 -9.95
C ASP A 194 -3.07 -2.98 -9.39
N GLY A 195 -3.40 -3.02 -8.08
CA GLY A 195 -3.84 -4.24 -7.40
C GLY A 195 -2.75 -5.30 -7.21
N ILE A 196 -1.52 -5.03 -7.68
CA ILE A 196 -0.37 -5.95 -7.60
C ILE A 196 0.19 -5.98 -6.18
N GLN A 197 0.23 -4.83 -5.49
CA GLN A 197 0.62 -4.80 -4.08
C GLN A 197 -0.61 -4.95 -3.18
N HIS A 198 -0.64 -6.07 -2.46
CA HIS A 198 -1.67 -6.40 -1.50
C HIS A 198 -1.08 -6.59 -0.11
N ALA A 199 -1.61 -5.85 0.85
CA ALA A 199 -1.32 -5.96 2.26
C ALA A 199 -2.12 -7.13 2.91
N GLU A 200 -2.00 -8.34 2.38
CA GLU A 200 -2.75 -9.53 2.85
C GLU A 200 -2.43 -9.88 4.32
N ARG A 201 -1.21 -9.51 4.77
CA ARG A 201 -0.69 -9.69 6.13
C ARG A 201 -1.24 -8.68 7.16
N TYR A 202 -2.08 -7.73 6.75
CA TYR A 202 -2.47 -6.58 7.59
C TYR A 202 -3.97 -6.43 7.81
N LYS A 203 -4.76 -7.50 7.63
CA LYS A 203 -6.14 -7.57 8.12
C LYS A 203 -6.14 -7.55 9.64
N HIS A 204 -6.16 -6.36 10.24
CA HIS A 204 -6.30 -6.24 11.69
C HIS A 204 -7.78 -6.10 12.02
N SER A 205 -8.29 -7.11 12.70
CA SER A 205 -9.65 -7.14 13.21
C SER A 205 -9.70 -6.37 14.51
N TYR A 206 -10.39 -5.25 14.53
CA TYR A 206 -10.65 -4.50 15.75
C TYR A 206 -12.01 -4.93 16.28
N TYR A 207 -11.99 -5.57 17.45
CA TYR A 207 -13.17 -6.01 18.15
C TYR A 207 -13.52 -5.00 19.22
N LEU A 208 -14.81 -4.80 19.42
CA LEU A 208 -15.35 -4.08 20.55
C LEU A 208 -16.24 -5.02 21.35
N LYS A 209 -15.80 -5.39 22.57
CA LYS A 209 -16.63 -6.14 23.54
C LYS A 209 -17.12 -5.23 24.65
N TYR A 210 -18.41 -5.31 24.93
CA TYR A 210 -19.07 -4.60 26.03
C TYR A 210 -19.02 -5.43 27.33
N LYS A 211 -18.59 -4.83 28.44
CA LYS A 211 -18.69 -5.46 29.78
C LYS A 211 -19.90 -4.91 30.53
N ARG A 212 -20.87 -5.76 30.88
CA ARG A 212 -21.85 -5.44 31.94
C ARG A 212 -21.10 -5.45 33.27
N TYR A 213 -20.89 -4.28 33.89
CA TYR A 213 -20.63 -4.29 35.34
C TYR A 213 -21.90 -4.80 36.03
N GLY A 214 -21.74 -5.90 36.77
CA GLY A 214 -22.79 -6.48 37.59
C GLY A 214 -23.33 -5.46 38.57
N GLY A 215 -24.65 -5.53 38.78
CA GLY A 215 -25.41 -4.58 39.58
C GLY A 215 -24.90 -4.42 41.00
N ILE A 216 -25.25 -3.26 41.54
CA ILE A 216 -25.17 -2.87 42.93
C ILE A 216 -25.78 -4.00 43.78
N PHE A 217 -24.98 -4.69 44.58
CA PHE A 217 -25.51 -5.45 45.72
C PHE A 217 -25.84 -4.42 46.81
N GLN A 218 -27.03 -3.83 46.75
CA GLN A 218 -27.70 -3.43 47.97
C GLN A 218 -28.19 -4.71 48.66
N ARG A 219 -27.54 -5.06 49.77
CA ARG A 219 -28.19 -5.81 50.84
C ARG A 219 -27.88 -5.11 52.15
N GLY A 220 -28.73 -4.14 52.47
CA GLY A 220 -29.06 -3.90 53.87
C GLY A 220 -29.88 -5.09 54.38
N ARG A 221 -29.35 -5.77 55.39
CA ARG A 221 -29.99 -5.99 56.69
C ARG A 221 -28.93 -6.52 57.64
#